data_AF-A0AAW0CQA8-F1
#
_entry.id   AF-A0AAW0CQA8-F1
#
_cell.length_a   1.000
_cell.length_b   1.000
_cell.length_c   1.000
_cell.angle_alpha   90.00
_cell.angle_beta   90.00
_cell.angle_gamma   90.00
#
_symmetry.space_group_name_H-M   'P 1'
#
loop_
_entity.id
_entity.type
_entity.pdbx_description
1 polymer ?
#
loop_
_entity_poly.entity_id
_entity_poly.type
_entity_poly.pdbx_seq_one_letter_code
_entity_poly.pdbx_strand_id
1 'polypeptide(L)'
;DRKRGQQDSLRFFFDAELGFVLAFPDTSNTRFQSHMEAAAVLLTYLDYFIRFLTYVKENKQSRRLNHMEQNVFDGLHDIPTRTELCATTMYYQAVSVPYMREIRGANASEDNVLRLGPLHARLITHLDKLIADPDLLVGPAVSYETASLDGQPWDHPQAVLAVQKYAPDLPHLKGLTLDLLMGARVAWKRFSGEYSDEGDIAAATEDQMDRAQMEKTNDRCESSFGVFRQEAKISPNMSLEIHNSRQMYKFNRTSDYLKQLSPAMRKFLRRIVREQDGSGGNRQQKISLAQHKKEKAEAQIEKTRRRAEKKKAASDAIDRVIAILTITEVEYSANLPLRAPGYLSVPLIDAQLDWHARYGPQDLDPKKTLVPKKGARGNRENRVKLWREAVERYLEAGLPRDFRIERRVNPETPEMPDEDQEPEEPITVQDLGDTESEDSGYDSEEEYYA
;
A
#
# COMPACT_ATOMS: atom_id res chain seq x y z
N ASP A 1 -22.82 -2.31 12.19
CA ASP A 1 -23.22 -1.10 11.44
C ASP A 1 -22.43 -1.05 10.13
N ARG A 2 -23.08 -1.22 8.96
CA ARG A 2 -22.38 -1.08 7.67
C ARG A 2 -22.23 0.41 7.44
N LYS A 3 -21.04 0.98 7.69
CA LYS A 3 -20.71 2.37 7.35
C LYS A 3 -21.16 2.63 5.92
N ARG A 4 -22.29 3.33 5.75
CA ARG A 4 -22.84 3.66 4.43
C ARG A 4 -22.00 4.81 3.87
N GLY A 5 -21.30 4.55 2.78
CA GLY A 5 -20.58 5.60 2.04
C GLY A 5 -21.55 6.55 1.34
N GLN A 6 -21.02 7.66 0.82
CA GLN A 6 -21.81 8.68 0.09
C GLN A 6 -22.01 8.35 -1.39
N GLN A 7 -21.70 7.12 -1.84
CA GLN A 7 -21.65 6.76 -3.27
C GLN A 7 -23.00 6.92 -3.97
N ASP A 8 -24.09 6.40 -3.39
CA ASP A 8 -25.42 6.54 -3.99
C ASP A 8 -25.93 7.99 -3.90
N SER A 9 -25.69 8.66 -2.78
CA SER A 9 -26.03 10.08 -2.62
C SER A 9 -25.34 10.97 -3.66
N LEU A 10 -24.07 10.69 -3.96
CA LEU A 10 -23.30 11.38 -5.00
C LEU A 10 -23.94 11.17 -6.37
N ARG A 11 -24.29 9.93 -6.71
CA ARG A 11 -24.94 9.59 -7.98
C ARG A 11 -26.25 10.35 -8.17
N PHE A 12 -27.10 10.38 -7.14
CA PHE A 12 -28.38 11.10 -7.19
C PHE A 12 -28.19 12.62 -7.29
N PHE A 13 -27.19 13.18 -6.61
CA PHE A 13 -26.88 14.60 -6.70
C PHE A 13 -26.44 14.99 -8.12
N PHE A 14 -25.55 14.23 -8.73
CA PHE A 14 -25.08 14.50 -10.10
C PHE A 14 -26.20 14.32 -11.14
N ASP A 15 -27.07 13.32 -10.98
CA ASP A 15 -28.23 13.14 -11.85
C ASP A 15 -29.20 14.33 -11.76
N ALA A 16 -29.43 14.85 -10.54
CA ALA A 16 -30.29 16.01 -10.34
C ALA A 16 -29.70 17.33 -10.88
N GLU A 17 -28.39 17.55 -10.72
CA GLU A 17 -27.74 18.81 -11.13
C GLU A 17 -27.33 18.84 -12.62
N LEU A 18 -26.93 17.70 -13.19
CA LEU A 18 -26.36 17.61 -14.53
C LEU A 18 -27.18 16.74 -15.49
N GLY A 19 -28.20 16.02 -15.01
CA GLY A 19 -29.04 15.14 -15.83
C GLY A 19 -28.37 13.82 -16.21
N PHE A 20 -27.28 13.44 -15.53
CA PHE A 20 -26.65 12.14 -15.70
C PHE A 20 -25.97 11.66 -14.42
N VAL A 21 -25.90 10.34 -14.27
CA VAL A 21 -25.23 9.70 -13.14
C VAL A 21 -23.71 9.69 -13.37
N LEU A 22 -22.96 10.32 -12.47
CA LEU A 22 -21.51 10.19 -12.43
C LEU A 22 -21.11 8.92 -11.67
N ALA A 23 -20.41 8.01 -12.34
CA ALA A 23 -19.71 6.90 -11.70
C ALA A 23 -18.30 7.35 -11.31
N PHE A 24 -18.06 7.54 -10.01
CA PHE A 24 -16.71 7.86 -9.53
C PHE A 24 -15.76 6.67 -9.75
N PRO A 25 -14.51 6.89 -10.18
CA PRO A 25 -13.56 5.82 -10.43
C PRO A 25 -13.32 4.94 -9.19
N ASP A 26 -13.13 3.64 -9.41
CA ASP A 26 -13.03 2.62 -8.37
C ASP A 26 -11.63 2.59 -7.72
N THR A 27 -11.32 3.65 -6.98
CA THR A 27 -10.05 3.82 -6.25
C THR A 27 -9.89 2.84 -5.10
N SER A 28 -10.99 2.24 -4.60
CA SER A 28 -10.94 1.25 -3.52
C SER A 28 -10.32 -0.09 -3.91
N ASN A 29 -10.43 -0.48 -5.18
CA ASN A 29 -9.87 -1.73 -5.69
C ASN A 29 -8.48 -1.55 -6.32
N THR A 30 -7.84 -0.39 -6.10
CA THR A 30 -6.46 -0.06 -6.52
C THR A 30 -6.16 -0.44 -7.98
N ARG A 31 -7.15 -0.29 -8.87
CA ARG A 31 -6.94 -0.58 -10.28
C ARG A 31 -5.91 0.40 -10.84
N PHE A 32 -5.05 -0.09 -11.72
CA PHE A 32 -4.09 0.76 -12.42
C PHE A 32 -4.82 1.97 -13.02
N GLN A 33 -4.28 3.18 -12.79
CA GLN A 33 -4.83 4.49 -13.19
C GLN A 33 -6.08 5.01 -12.47
N SER A 34 -6.77 4.20 -11.66
CA SER A 34 -8.03 4.62 -11.03
C SER A 34 -7.92 5.91 -10.21
N HIS A 35 -6.79 6.10 -9.50
CA HIS A 35 -6.52 7.34 -8.76
C HIS A 35 -6.29 8.55 -9.67
N MET A 36 -5.67 8.35 -10.83
CA MET A 36 -5.42 9.43 -11.78
C MET A 36 -6.69 9.80 -12.56
N GLU A 37 -7.52 8.81 -12.90
CA GLU A 37 -8.87 9.01 -13.43
C GLU A 37 -9.74 9.75 -12.42
N ALA A 38 -9.66 9.38 -11.13
CA ALA A 38 -10.36 10.09 -10.06
C ALA A 38 -9.92 11.56 -9.96
N ALA A 39 -8.63 11.85 -10.14
CA ALA A 39 -8.14 13.22 -10.19
C ALA A 39 -8.75 14.01 -11.36
N ALA A 40 -8.81 13.39 -12.56
CA ALA A 40 -9.42 13.99 -13.74
C ALA A 40 -10.92 14.28 -13.52
N VAL A 41 -11.66 13.34 -12.91
CA VAL A 41 -13.08 13.51 -12.59
C VAL A 41 -13.29 14.59 -11.53
N LEU A 42 -12.48 14.61 -10.46
CA LEU A 42 -12.57 15.62 -9.40
C LEU A 42 -12.33 17.02 -9.96
N LEU A 43 -11.34 17.22 -10.83
CA LEU A 43 -11.07 18.52 -11.43
C LEU A 43 -12.15 18.97 -12.40
N THR A 44 -12.62 18.05 -13.25
CA THR A 44 -13.68 18.34 -14.22
C THR A 44 -14.93 18.89 -13.54
N TYR A 45 -15.29 18.31 -12.39
CA TYR A 45 -16.50 18.65 -11.65
C TYR A 45 -16.22 19.28 -10.29
N LEU A 46 -15.09 19.97 -10.12
CA LEU A 46 -14.60 20.47 -8.83
C LEU A 46 -15.67 21.26 -8.08
N ASP A 47 -16.29 22.21 -8.76
CA ASP A 47 -17.31 23.09 -8.20
C ASP A 47 -18.56 22.27 -7.76
N TYR A 48 -18.92 21.20 -8.48
CA TYR A 48 -20.02 20.31 -8.12
C TYR A 48 -19.68 19.41 -6.93
N PHE A 49 -18.44 18.92 -6.81
CA PHE A 49 -18.02 18.17 -5.64
C PHE A 49 -18.03 19.03 -4.36
N ILE A 50 -17.62 20.30 -4.46
CA ILE A 50 -17.71 21.26 -3.35
C ILE A 50 -19.18 21.50 -2.96
N ARG A 51 -20.06 21.70 -3.94
CA ARG A 51 -21.51 21.85 -3.70
C ARG A 51 -22.12 20.59 -3.10
N PHE A 52 -21.72 19.41 -3.57
CA PHE A 52 -22.18 18.13 -3.03
C PHE A 52 -21.80 17.97 -1.55
N LEU A 53 -20.55 18.25 -1.18
CA LEU A 53 -20.10 18.17 0.21
C LEU A 53 -20.81 19.21 1.09
N THR A 54 -21.11 20.38 0.55
CA THR A 54 -21.95 21.39 1.22
C THR A 54 -23.36 20.87 1.45
N TYR A 55 -23.98 20.26 0.44
CA TYR A 55 -25.28 19.60 0.55
C TYR A 55 -25.28 18.48 1.59
N VAL A 56 -24.23 17.64 1.62
CA VAL A 56 -24.07 16.59 2.65
C VAL A 56 -23.97 17.20 4.05
N LYS A 57 -23.21 18.29 4.21
CA LYS A 57 -23.09 19.01 5.48
C LYS A 57 -24.43 19.53 5.96
N GLU A 58 -25.22 20.16 5.08
CA GLU A 58 -26.51 20.77 5.42
C GLU A 58 -27.58 19.75 5.81
N ASN A 59 -27.56 18.56 5.20
CA ASN A 59 -28.50 17.48 5.50
C ASN A 59 -28.19 16.70 6.78
N LYS A 60 -27.00 16.88 7.37
CA LYS A 60 -26.66 16.23 8.64
C LYS A 60 -27.29 16.97 9.81
N GLN A 61 -27.80 16.22 10.78
CA GLN A 61 -28.33 16.78 12.03
C GLN A 61 -27.32 17.68 12.75
N SER A 62 -26.04 17.27 12.77
CA SER A 62 -24.94 18.04 13.37
C SER A 62 -24.52 19.26 12.56
N ARG A 63 -24.92 19.35 11.29
CA ARG A 63 -24.46 20.33 10.29
C ARG A 63 -22.92 20.40 10.15
N ARG A 64 -22.25 19.29 10.45
CA ARG A 64 -20.79 19.16 10.38
C ARG A 64 -20.43 17.98 9.50
N LEU A 65 -19.39 18.17 8.69
CA LEU A 65 -18.74 17.08 8.00
C LEU A 65 -17.98 16.21 9.02
N ASN A 66 -17.88 14.91 8.74
CA ASN A 66 -16.97 14.06 9.51
C ASN A 66 -15.52 14.34 9.09
N HIS A 67 -14.55 13.81 9.83
CA HIS A 67 -13.13 14.07 9.56
C HIS A 67 -12.71 13.74 8.11
N MET A 68 -13.19 12.63 7.55
CA MET A 68 -12.85 12.23 6.19
C MET A 68 -13.46 13.16 5.14
N GLU A 69 -14.74 13.51 5.28
CA GLU A 69 -15.42 14.43 4.38
C GLU A 69 -14.84 15.85 4.47
N GLN A 70 -14.48 16.29 5.69
CA GLN A 70 -13.86 17.59 5.91
C GLN A 70 -12.49 17.66 5.25
N ASN A 71 -11.67 16.61 5.38
CA ASN A 71 -10.37 16.55 4.69
C ASN A 71 -10.52 16.63 3.17
N VAL A 72 -11.51 15.95 2.60
CA VAL A 72 -11.80 16.06 1.16
C VAL A 72 -12.25 17.48 0.83
N PHE A 73 -13.19 18.05 1.59
CA PHE A 73 -13.69 19.41 1.35
C PHE A 73 -12.57 20.45 1.39
N ASP A 74 -11.69 20.38 2.39
CA ASP A 74 -10.55 21.29 2.56
C ASP A 74 -9.53 21.09 1.44
N GLY A 75 -9.21 19.83 1.10
CA GLY A 75 -8.32 19.50 -0.02
C GLY A 75 -8.83 20.03 -1.37
N LEU A 76 -10.14 20.02 -1.60
CA LEU A 76 -10.72 20.60 -2.82
C LEU A 76 -10.63 22.13 -2.87
N HIS A 77 -10.33 22.83 -1.77
CA HIS A 77 -10.06 24.27 -1.73
C HIS A 77 -8.57 24.61 -1.68
N ASP A 78 -7.74 23.64 -1.33
CA ASP A 78 -6.31 23.81 -1.13
C ASP A 78 -5.54 23.93 -2.46
N ILE A 79 -4.70 24.96 -2.58
CA ILE A 79 -3.94 25.26 -3.79
C ILE A 79 -2.91 24.14 -4.11
N PRO A 80 -2.07 23.70 -3.15
CA PRO A 80 -1.20 22.54 -3.35
C PRO A 80 -1.94 21.31 -3.86
N THR A 81 -3.05 20.93 -3.22
CA THR A 81 -3.85 19.76 -3.62
C THR A 81 -4.38 19.90 -5.04
N ARG A 82 -4.93 21.06 -5.41
CA ARG A 82 -5.38 21.33 -6.79
C ARG A 82 -4.23 21.26 -7.80
N THR A 83 -3.04 21.73 -7.41
CA THR A 83 -1.83 21.65 -8.24
C THR A 83 -1.46 20.20 -8.54
N GLU A 84 -1.46 19.33 -7.51
CA GLU A 84 -1.21 17.89 -7.66
C GLU A 84 -2.26 17.21 -8.53
N LEU A 85 -3.55 17.53 -8.33
CA LEU A 85 -4.61 17.00 -9.18
C LEU A 85 -4.41 17.39 -10.65
N CYS A 86 -4.01 18.64 -10.92
CA CYS A 86 -3.81 19.14 -12.29
C CYS A 86 -2.63 18.43 -12.97
N ALA A 87 -1.48 18.35 -12.28
CA ALA A 87 -0.30 17.64 -12.79
C ALA A 87 -0.60 16.15 -13.04
N THR A 88 -1.29 15.50 -12.11
CA THR A 88 -1.69 14.08 -12.20
C THR A 88 -2.64 13.86 -13.39
N THR A 89 -3.60 14.77 -13.59
CA THR A 89 -4.55 14.70 -14.71
C THR A 89 -3.86 14.85 -16.06
N MET A 90 -2.88 15.75 -16.18
CA MET A 90 -2.12 15.88 -17.42
C MET A 90 -1.26 14.64 -17.69
N TYR A 91 -0.60 14.09 -16.67
CA TYR A 91 0.14 12.83 -16.81
C TYR A 91 -0.78 11.65 -17.18
N TYR A 92 -1.99 11.59 -16.62
CA TYR A 92 -3.02 10.61 -16.96
C TYR A 92 -3.37 10.66 -18.45
N GLN A 93 -3.70 11.84 -18.96
CA GLN A 93 -4.12 12.04 -20.35
C GLN A 93 -2.99 11.86 -21.36
N ALA A 94 -1.76 12.25 -21.00
CA ALA A 94 -0.62 12.26 -21.92
C ALA A 94 0.18 10.96 -21.95
N VAL A 95 0.29 10.28 -20.82
CA VAL A 95 1.18 9.12 -20.67
C VAL A 95 0.37 7.88 -20.32
N SER A 96 -0.41 7.96 -19.24
CA SER A 96 -1.03 6.78 -18.67
C SER A 96 -2.08 6.17 -19.61
N VAL A 97 -3.11 6.93 -20.01
CA VAL A 97 -4.18 6.41 -20.87
C VAL A 97 -3.64 5.93 -22.22
N PRO A 98 -2.81 6.70 -22.94
CA PRO A 98 -2.16 6.24 -24.17
C PRO A 98 -1.39 4.92 -24.00
N TYR A 99 -0.60 4.78 -22.93
CA TYR A 99 0.10 3.53 -22.63
C TYR A 99 -0.86 2.35 -22.49
N MET A 100 -1.96 2.51 -21.74
CA MET A 100 -2.93 1.44 -21.57
C MET A 100 -3.76 1.17 -22.83
N ARG A 101 -3.99 2.18 -23.67
CA ARG A 101 -4.61 2.00 -24.98
C ARG A 101 -3.75 1.13 -25.90
N GLU A 102 -2.43 1.22 -25.79
CA GLU A 102 -1.52 0.36 -26.54
C GLU A 102 -1.32 -1.02 -25.91
N ILE A 103 -1.40 -1.15 -24.59
CA ILE A 103 -1.31 -2.46 -23.92
C ILE A 103 -2.61 -3.28 -24.07
N ARG A 104 -3.78 -2.64 -23.88
CA ARG A 104 -5.10 -3.30 -23.82
C ARG A 104 -5.96 -3.09 -25.05
N GLY A 105 -5.71 -2.06 -25.84
CA GLY A 105 -6.62 -1.64 -26.90
C GLY A 105 -6.45 -2.41 -28.21
N ALA A 106 -7.39 -2.19 -29.12
CA ALA A 106 -7.37 -2.77 -30.47
C ALA A 106 -6.13 -2.36 -31.31
N ASN A 107 -5.40 -1.35 -30.86
CA ASN A 107 -4.19 -0.83 -31.49
C ASN A 107 -2.90 -1.46 -30.93
N ALA A 108 -3.02 -2.46 -30.06
CA ALA A 108 -1.84 -3.13 -29.52
C ALA A 108 -1.03 -3.78 -30.65
N SER A 109 0.25 -3.44 -30.74
CA SER A 109 1.12 -3.93 -31.81
C SER A 109 1.66 -5.34 -31.57
N GLU A 110 1.75 -5.75 -30.31
CA GLU A 110 2.35 -7.01 -29.88
C GLU A 110 1.49 -7.64 -28.80
N ASP A 111 1.27 -8.96 -28.81
CA ASP A 111 0.48 -9.65 -27.78
C ASP A 111 1.31 -10.28 -26.66
N ASN A 112 2.60 -10.47 -26.92
CA ASN A 112 3.54 -11.03 -25.97
C ASN A 112 4.16 -9.92 -25.12
N VAL A 113 4.03 -10.03 -23.79
CA VAL A 113 4.61 -9.06 -22.85
C VAL A 113 6.11 -8.90 -23.06
N LEU A 114 6.81 -9.98 -23.42
CA LEU A 114 8.27 -9.99 -23.65
C LEU A 114 8.70 -9.08 -24.80
N ARG A 115 7.79 -8.72 -25.71
CA ARG A 115 8.05 -7.85 -26.86
C ARG A 115 7.70 -6.38 -26.63
N LEU A 116 7.40 -6.00 -25.39
CA LEU A 116 7.05 -4.60 -25.06
C LEU A 116 8.24 -3.65 -24.93
N GLY A 117 9.48 -4.12 -25.08
CA GLY A 117 10.69 -3.28 -24.97
C GLY A 117 10.65 -2.00 -25.82
N PRO A 118 10.29 -2.06 -27.12
CA PRO A 118 10.14 -0.87 -27.96
C PRO A 118 9.10 0.14 -27.44
N LEU A 119 7.98 -0.34 -26.88
CA LEU A 119 6.95 0.52 -26.28
C LEU A 119 7.52 1.27 -25.06
N HIS A 120 8.24 0.57 -24.18
CA HIS A 120 8.84 1.19 -22.98
C HIS A 120 9.94 2.18 -23.34
N ALA A 121 10.78 1.86 -24.34
CA ALA A 121 11.80 2.78 -24.86
C ALA A 121 11.17 4.07 -25.43
N ARG A 122 10.08 3.93 -26.20
CA ARG A 122 9.32 5.09 -26.72
C ARG A 122 8.68 5.90 -25.60
N LEU A 123 8.14 5.25 -24.57
CA LEU A 123 7.57 5.93 -23.40
C LEU A 123 8.64 6.75 -22.66
N ILE A 124 9.83 6.19 -22.42
CA ILE A 124 10.94 6.91 -21.77
C ILE A 124 11.37 8.11 -22.62
N THR A 125 11.48 7.92 -23.93
CA THR A 125 11.79 9.01 -24.87
C THR A 125 10.74 10.12 -24.84
N HIS A 126 9.46 9.73 -24.76
CA HIS A 126 8.36 10.67 -24.64
C HIS A 126 8.41 11.45 -23.32
N LEU A 127 8.72 10.80 -22.19
CA LEU A 127 8.93 11.50 -20.93
C LEU A 127 10.11 12.47 -21.01
N ASP A 128 11.22 12.09 -21.65
CA ASP A 128 12.36 12.99 -21.88
C ASP A 128 11.96 14.23 -22.70
N LYS A 129 11.09 14.07 -23.71
CA LYS A 129 10.50 15.19 -24.47
C LYS A 129 9.68 16.12 -23.57
N LEU A 130 8.80 15.57 -22.72
CA LEU A 130 7.94 16.35 -21.83
C LEU A 130 8.73 17.04 -20.71
N ILE A 131 9.82 16.44 -20.23
CA ILE A 131 10.73 17.04 -19.26
C ILE A 131 11.49 18.22 -19.88
N ALA A 132 11.92 18.07 -21.14
CA ALA A 132 12.62 19.13 -21.85
C ALA A 132 11.72 20.34 -22.16
N ASP A 133 10.43 20.10 -22.42
CA ASP A 133 9.43 21.14 -22.65
C ASP A 133 8.10 20.86 -21.91
N PRO A 134 8.00 21.20 -20.62
CA PRO A 134 6.79 20.99 -19.84
C PRO A 134 5.59 21.81 -20.31
N ASP A 135 5.82 22.87 -21.10
CA ASP A 135 4.72 23.70 -21.63
C ASP A 135 3.87 22.93 -22.64
N LEU A 136 4.37 21.81 -23.18
CA LEU A 136 3.57 20.86 -23.95
C LEU A 136 2.37 20.32 -23.16
N LEU A 137 2.46 20.22 -21.83
CA LEU A 137 1.37 19.73 -20.97
C LEU A 137 0.60 20.82 -20.23
N VAL A 138 1.28 21.87 -19.79
CA VAL A 138 0.66 22.87 -18.91
C VAL A 138 0.78 24.31 -19.45
N GLY A 139 1.27 24.46 -20.67
CA GLY A 139 1.29 25.74 -21.36
C GLY A 139 -0.11 26.20 -21.80
N PRO A 140 -0.22 27.40 -22.38
CA PRO A 140 -1.51 27.98 -22.76
C PRO A 140 -2.14 27.35 -24.02
N ALA A 141 -1.39 26.57 -24.80
CA ALA A 141 -1.82 25.98 -26.06
C ALA A 141 -1.44 24.49 -26.15
N VAL A 142 -2.01 23.70 -25.24
CA VAL A 142 -1.76 22.26 -25.17
C VAL A 142 -2.49 21.53 -26.30
N SER A 143 -1.76 20.66 -27.02
CA SER A 143 -2.31 19.80 -28.09
C SER A 143 -1.97 18.34 -27.81
N TYR A 144 -2.93 17.45 -28.06
CA TYR A 144 -2.71 16.00 -27.93
C TYR A 144 -1.70 15.48 -28.94
N GLU A 145 -1.58 16.13 -30.09
CA GLU A 145 -0.68 15.72 -31.18
C GLU A 145 0.79 15.77 -30.76
N THR A 146 1.13 16.71 -29.87
CA THR A 146 2.49 16.91 -29.39
C THR A 146 2.71 16.31 -28.00
N ALA A 147 1.67 16.31 -27.16
CA ALA A 147 1.80 15.95 -25.75
C ALA A 147 1.29 14.55 -25.40
N SER A 148 0.47 13.89 -26.23
CA SER A 148 0.10 12.48 -26.02
C SER A 148 1.18 11.52 -26.51
N LEU A 149 1.44 10.44 -25.77
CA LEU A 149 2.40 9.38 -26.15
C LEU A 149 2.04 8.71 -27.48
N ASP A 150 0.75 8.47 -27.73
CA ASP A 150 0.24 7.80 -28.93
C ASP A 150 -0.25 8.78 -30.01
N GLY A 151 -0.16 10.09 -29.74
CA GLY A 151 -0.66 11.15 -30.62
C GLY A 151 -2.18 11.17 -30.84
N GLN A 152 -2.94 10.38 -30.08
CA GLN A 152 -4.40 10.31 -30.18
C GLN A 152 -5.08 11.41 -29.34
N PRO A 153 -6.34 11.76 -29.65
CA PRO A 153 -7.11 12.70 -28.84
C PRO A 153 -7.16 12.34 -27.36
N TRP A 154 -7.27 13.38 -26.53
CA TRP A 154 -7.48 13.24 -25.10
C TRP A 154 -8.68 12.35 -24.80
N ASP A 155 -8.51 11.45 -23.85
CA ASP A 155 -9.56 10.54 -23.41
C ASP A 155 -10.66 11.28 -22.64
N HIS A 156 -10.26 12.26 -21.82
CA HIS A 156 -11.16 13.18 -21.13
C HIS A 156 -10.80 14.63 -21.49
N PRO A 157 -11.22 15.15 -22.66
CA PRO A 157 -10.88 16.50 -23.09
C PRO A 157 -11.39 17.57 -22.11
N GLN A 158 -12.53 17.33 -21.46
CA GLN A 158 -13.09 18.19 -20.41
C GLN A 158 -12.16 18.33 -19.20
N ALA A 159 -11.38 17.30 -18.86
CA ALA A 159 -10.42 17.36 -17.76
C ALA A 159 -9.20 18.22 -18.14
N VAL A 160 -8.74 18.14 -19.39
CA VAL A 160 -7.68 19.03 -19.91
C VAL A 160 -8.13 20.49 -19.92
N LEU A 161 -9.37 20.75 -20.36
CA LEU A 161 -9.96 22.09 -20.29
C LEU A 161 -10.09 22.60 -18.84
N ALA A 162 -10.44 21.73 -17.89
CA ALA A 162 -10.47 22.08 -16.48
C ALA A 162 -9.07 22.44 -15.95
N VAL A 163 -8.03 21.70 -16.33
CA VAL A 163 -6.64 22.07 -15.99
C VAL A 163 -6.29 23.46 -16.54
N GLN A 164 -6.61 23.73 -17.81
CA GLN A 164 -6.37 25.04 -18.42
C GLN A 164 -7.14 26.18 -17.73
N LYS A 165 -8.37 25.92 -17.25
CA LYS A 165 -9.16 26.87 -16.46
C LYS A 165 -8.45 27.23 -15.15
N TYR A 166 -7.87 26.26 -14.45
CA TYR A 166 -7.26 26.48 -13.13
C TYR A 166 -5.78 26.85 -13.18
N ALA A 167 -5.05 26.51 -14.24
CA ALA A 167 -3.62 26.74 -14.37
C ALA A 167 -3.15 28.18 -14.05
N PRO A 168 -3.87 29.26 -14.43
CA PRO A 168 -3.47 30.62 -14.10
C PRO A 168 -3.36 30.91 -12.59
N ASP A 169 -4.15 30.19 -11.77
CA ASP A 169 -4.18 30.36 -10.31
C ASP A 169 -3.17 29.47 -9.57
N LEU A 170 -2.41 28.64 -10.30
CA LEU A 170 -1.54 27.60 -9.75
C LEU A 170 -0.07 27.88 -10.08
N PRO A 171 0.63 28.73 -9.29
CA PRO A 171 1.98 29.22 -9.63
C PRO A 171 3.04 28.12 -9.71
N HIS A 172 2.81 26.98 -9.04
CA HIS A 172 3.76 25.85 -8.99
C HIS A 172 3.41 24.70 -9.93
N LEU A 173 2.36 24.82 -10.76
CA LEU A 173 1.90 23.74 -11.62
C LEU A 173 2.99 23.21 -12.56
N LYS A 174 3.74 24.12 -13.20
CA LYS A 174 4.84 23.74 -14.10
C LYS A 174 5.97 23.01 -13.37
N GLY A 175 6.40 23.53 -12.22
CA GLY A 175 7.45 22.92 -11.42
C GLY A 175 7.05 21.53 -10.91
N LEU A 176 5.84 21.40 -10.38
CA LEU A 176 5.32 20.12 -9.90
C LEU A 176 5.15 19.10 -11.03
N THR A 177 4.69 19.53 -12.19
CA THR A 177 4.56 18.66 -13.37
C THR A 177 5.92 18.15 -13.83
N LEU A 178 6.95 19.00 -13.83
CA LEU A 178 8.32 18.60 -14.13
C LEU A 178 8.84 17.55 -13.13
N ASP A 179 8.66 17.80 -11.83
CA ASP A 179 9.08 16.85 -10.78
C ASP A 179 8.36 15.50 -10.90
N LEU A 180 7.05 15.52 -11.18
CA LEU A 180 6.25 14.33 -11.45
C LEU A 180 6.80 13.54 -12.64
N LEU A 181 7.11 14.21 -13.76
CA LEU A 181 7.66 13.57 -14.96
C LEU A 181 9.05 12.98 -14.72
N MET A 182 9.91 13.69 -13.98
CA MET A 182 11.24 13.18 -13.61
C MET A 182 11.12 11.93 -12.72
N GLY A 183 10.23 11.95 -11.73
CA GLY A 183 9.94 10.80 -10.88
C GLY A 183 9.37 9.63 -11.68
N ALA A 184 8.41 9.89 -12.56
CA ALA A 184 7.82 8.89 -13.44
C ALA A 184 8.88 8.25 -14.34
N ARG A 185 9.78 9.05 -14.94
CA ARG A 185 10.86 8.53 -15.78
C ARG A 185 11.78 7.58 -15.03
N VAL A 186 12.15 7.90 -13.79
CA VAL A 186 12.97 7.01 -12.94
C VAL A 186 12.22 5.70 -12.67
N ALA A 187 10.93 5.80 -12.31
CA ALA A 187 10.10 4.62 -12.07
C ALA A 187 9.97 3.74 -13.32
N TRP A 188 9.74 4.33 -14.49
CA TRP A 188 9.66 3.60 -15.76
C TRP A 188 10.96 2.91 -16.14
N LYS A 189 12.11 3.57 -15.97
CA LYS A 189 13.42 2.94 -16.20
C LYS A 189 13.66 1.73 -15.30
N ARG A 190 13.24 1.82 -14.03
CA ARG A 190 13.31 0.68 -13.11
C ARG A 190 12.34 -0.43 -13.54
N PHE A 191 11.11 -0.08 -13.90
CA PHE A 191 10.09 -1.03 -14.33
C PHE A 191 10.47 -1.77 -15.62
N SER A 192 11.08 -1.08 -16.58
CA SER A 192 11.45 -1.64 -17.87
C SER A 192 12.91 -2.13 -17.93
N GLY A 193 13.58 -2.31 -16.79
CA GLY A 193 15.00 -2.67 -16.75
C GLY A 193 15.30 -4.00 -17.45
N GLU A 194 14.42 -4.99 -17.28
CA GLU A 194 14.52 -6.31 -17.91
C GLU A 194 14.43 -6.28 -19.44
N TYR A 195 13.84 -5.22 -20.00
CA TYR A 195 13.68 -5.01 -21.46
C TYR A 195 14.83 -4.24 -22.09
N SER A 196 15.83 -3.83 -21.31
CA SER A 196 17.02 -3.17 -21.86
C SER A 196 17.82 -4.14 -22.74
N ASP A 197 18.67 -3.62 -23.61
CA ASP A 197 19.54 -4.44 -24.48
C ASP A 197 20.47 -5.37 -23.69
N GLU A 198 20.72 -5.05 -22.42
CA GLU A 198 21.53 -5.85 -21.47
C GLU A 198 20.67 -6.69 -20.51
N GLY A 199 19.33 -6.64 -20.65
CA GLY A 199 18.39 -7.33 -19.77
C GLY A 199 18.18 -8.81 -20.14
N ASP A 200 17.65 -9.57 -19.19
CA ASP A 200 17.43 -11.02 -19.35
C ASP A 200 16.49 -11.35 -20.53
N ILE A 201 15.55 -10.47 -20.85
CA ILE A 201 14.63 -10.64 -21.98
C ILE A 201 15.37 -10.48 -23.32
N ALA A 202 16.37 -9.61 -23.41
CA ALA A 202 17.15 -9.40 -24.62
C ALA A 202 18.04 -10.61 -24.97
N ALA A 203 18.37 -11.46 -23.99
CA ALA A 203 19.08 -12.71 -24.22
C ALA A 203 18.19 -13.81 -24.84
N ALA A 204 16.87 -13.67 -24.79
CA ALA A 204 15.94 -14.66 -25.32
C ALA A 204 15.83 -14.55 -26.86
N THR A 205 15.86 -15.70 -27.54
CA THR A 205 15.60 -15.75 -28.99
C THR A 205 14.11 -15.55 -29.28
N GLU A 206 13.77 -15.17 -30.51
CA GLU A 206 12.37 -15.06 -30.95
C GLU A 206 11.58 -16.36 -30.70
N ASP A 207 12.18 -17.51 -31.02
CA ASP A 207 11.58 -18.83 -30.76
C ASP A 207 11.33 -19.09 -29.26
N GLN A 208 12.24 -18.65 -28.38
CA GLN A 208 12.05 -18.78 -26.94
C GLN A 208 10.92 -17.87 -26.44
N MET A 209 10.87 -16.63 -26.91
CA MET A 209 9.80 -15.70 -26.58
C MET A 209 8.44 -16.22 -27.05
N ASP A 210 8.36 -16.80 -28.25
CA ASP A 210 7.12 -17.37 -28.78
C ASP A 210 6.66 -18.61 -28.00
N ARG A 211 7.60 -19.44 -27.53
CA ARG A 211 7.28 -20.58 -26.64
C ARG A 211 6.84 -20.11 -25.25
N ALA A 212 7.44 -19.06 -24.74
CA ALA A 212 7.14 -18.46 -23.45
C ALA A 212 6.05 -17.38 -23.55
N GLN A 213 5.12 -17.49 -24.51
CA GLN A 213 4.08 -16.49 -24.75
C GLN A 213 3.34 -16.15 -23.45
N MET A 214 3.47 -14.90 -23.01
CA MET A 214 2.83 -14.36 -21.82
C MET A 214 1.96 -13.16 -22.20
N GLU A 215 0.77 -13.09 -21.62
CA GLU A 215 -0.13 -11.96 -21.86
C GLU A 215 0.39 -10.68 -21.20
N LYS A 216 0.23 -9.56 -21.89
CA LYS A 216 0.66 -8.22 -21.42
C LYS A 216 -0.03 -7.74 -20.15
N THR A 217 -1.17 -8.33 -19.80
CA THR A 217 -1.95 -7.95 -18.62
C THR A 217 -2.41 -9.18 -17.87
N ASN A 218 -2.54 -9.04 -16.56
CA ASN A 218 -3.07 -10.08 -15.70
C ASN A 218 -4.60 -10.21 -15.79
N ASP A 219 -5.27 -9.45 -16.67
CA ASP A 219 -6.74 -9.34 -16.72
C ASP A 219 -7.41 -10.72 -16.95
N ARG A 220 -6.78 -11.61 -17.73
CA ARG A 220 -7.26 -12.99 -17.94
C ARG A 220 -7.05 -13.88 -16.72
N CYS A 221 -5.96 -13.72 -16.00
CA CYS A 221 -5.72 -14.41 -14.73
C CYS A 221 -6.68 -13.92 -13.65
N GLU A 222 -6.97 -12.61 -13.58
CA GLU A 222 -7.98 -12.03 -12.68
C GLU A 222 -9.38 -12.56 -12.99
N SER A 223 -9.73 -12.66 -14.27
CA SER A 223 -10.96 -13.31 -14.72
C SER A 223 -11.01 -14.80 -14.30
N SER A 224 -9.91 -15.54 -14.50
CA SER A 224 -9.82 -16.95 -14.13
C SER A 224 -9.95 -17.16 -12.61
N PHE A 225 -9.35 -16.26 -11.81
CA PHE A 225 -9.49 -16.26 -10.36
C PHE A 225 -10.91 -15.88 -9.92
N GLY A 226 -11.55 -14.94 -10.63
CA GLY A 226 -12.97 -14.62 -10.46
C GLY A 226 -13.86 -15.84 -10.70
N VAL A 227 -13.61 -16.59 -11.77
CA VAL A 227 -14.29 -17.85 -12.08
C VAL A 227 -14.06 -18.88 -10.98
N PHE A 228 -12.81 -19.06 -10.54
CA PHE A 228 -12.49 -19.94 -9.40
C PHE A 228 -13.27 -19.55 -8.14
N ARG A 229 -13.32 -18.27 -7.77
CA ARG A 229 -14.07 -17.79 -6.60
C ARG A 229 -15.56 -18.11 -6.68
N GLN A 230 -16.16 -17.97 -7.86
CA GLN A 230 -17.57 -18.34 -8.05
C GLN A 230 -17.76 -19.85 -7.96
N GLU A 231 -16.91 -20.65 -8.60
CA GLU A 231 -16.97 -22.11 -8.55
C GLU A 231 -16.74 -22.65 -7.12
N ALA A 232 -15.81 -22.06 -6.36
CA ALA A 232 -15.58 -22.42 -4.96
C ALA A 232 -16.78 -22.08 -4.06
N LYS A 233 -17.57 -21.03 -4.39
CA LYS A 233 -18.82 -20.75 -3.67
C LYS A 233 -19.92 -21.77 -3.99
N ILE A 234 -20.06 -22.16 -5.25
CA ILE A 234 -21.09 -23.10 -5.71
C ILE A 234 -20.71 -24.54 -5.30
N SER A 235 -19.43 -24.86 -5.26
CA SER A 235 -18.88 -26.19 -4.99
C SER A 235 -17.68 -26.10 -4.04
N PRO A 236 -17.91 -25.84 -2.75
CA PRO A 236 -16.83 -25.59 -1.77
C PRO A 236 -15.95 -26.82 -1.52
N ASN A 237 -16.43 -28.02 -1.84
CA ASN A 237 -15.68 -29.26 -1.71
C ASN A 237 -14.82 -29.58 -2.93
N MET A 238 -14.87 -28.77 -4.01
CA MET A 238 -14.04 -28.97 -5.20
C MET A 238 -12.57 -28.73 -4.86
N SER A 239 -11.68 -29.65 -5.23
CA SER A 239 -10.24 -29.40 -5.14
C SER A 239 -9.78 -28.44 -6.24
N LEU A 240 -8.66 -27.76 -5.99
CA LEU A 240 -8.04 -26.90 -7.00
C LEU A 240 -7.67 -27.68 -8.27
N GLU A 241 -7.21 -28.92 -8.10
CA GLU A 241 -6.89 -29.81 -9.22
C GLU A 241 -8.11 -30.07 -10.10
N ILE A 242 -9.27 -30.41 -9.52
CA ILE A 242 -10.51 -30.62 -10.28
C ILE A 242 -10.94 -29.33 -11.00
N HIS A 243 -10.79 -28.17 -10.36
CA HIS A 243 -11.07 -26.89 -11.00
C HIS A 243 -10.15 -26.68 -12.20
N ASN A 244 -8.83 -26.84 -12.02
CA ASN A 244 -7.84 -26.68 -13.09
C ASN A 244 -8.11 -27.66 -14.24
N SER A 245 -8.41 -28.93 -13.96
CA SER A 245 -8.77 -29.92 -14.98
C SER A 245 -10.02 -29.51 -15.75
N ARG A 246 -11.04 -28.92 -15.10
CA ARG A 246 -12.25 -28.42 -15.76
C ARG A 246 -11.96 -27.22 -16.65
N GLN A 247 -11.13 -26.28 -16.19
CA GLN A 247 -10.74 -25.13 -17.01
C GLN A 247 -9.93 -25.58 -18.23
N MET A 248 -8.94 -26.45 -18.02
CA MET A 248 -8.13 -27.02 -19.11
C MET A 248 -8.99 -27.81 -20.11
N TYR A 249 -9.95 -28.60 -19.62
CA TYR A 249 -10.88 -29.34 -20.48
C TYR A 249 -11.67 -28.42 -21.42
N LYS A 250 -12.10 -27.25 -20.93
CA LYS A 250 -12.79 -26.23 -21.73
C LYS A 250 -11.82 -25.51 -22.68
N PHE A 251 -10.69 -25.06 -22.16
CA PHE A 251 -9.71 -24.26 -22.90
C PHE A 251 -9.11 -25.03 -24.07
N ASN A 252 -8.64 -26.26 -23.82
CA ASN A 252 -8.03 -27.11 -24.84
C ASN A 252 -9.05 -27.78 -25.77
N ARG A 253 -10.36 -27.48 -25.60
CA ARG A 253 -11.45 -28.17 -26.30
C ARG A 253 -11.33 -29.69 -26.23
N THR A 254 -10.85 -30.21 -25.10
CA THR A 254 -10.57 -31.64 -24.90
C THR A 254 -11.81 -32.51 -25.12
N SER A 255 -13.01 -31.92 -25.01
CA SER A 255 -14.26 -32.59 -25.39
C SER A 255 -14.29 -33.10 -26.84
N ASP A 256 -13.71 -32.37 -27.78
CA ASP A 256 -13.72 -32.72 -29.20
C ASP A 256 -12.73 -33.84 -29.47
N TYR A 257 -11.57 -33.82 -28.82
CA TYR A 257 -10.63 -34.95 -28.81
C TYR A 257 -11.27 -36.20 -28.21
N LEU A 258 -11.92 -36.10 -27.03
CA LEU A 258 -12.58 -37.24 -26.40
C LEU A 258 -13.68 -37.85 -27.28
N LYS A 259 -14.41 -37.04 -28.07
CA LYS A 259 -15.43 -37.52 -29.02
C LYS A 259 -14.83 -38.38 -30.15
N GLN A 260 -13.58 -38.14 -30.53
CA GLN A 260 -12.87 -38.93 -31.55
C GLN A 260 -12.34 -40.26 -31.00
N LEU A 261 -12.17 -40.39 -29.68
CA LEU A 261 -11.66 -41.62 -29.06
C LEU A 261 -12.68 -42.77 -29.10
N SER A 262 -12.18 -43.99 -29.26
CA SER A 262 -12.99 -45.21 -29.21
C SER A 262 -13.56 -45.46 -27.79
N PRO A 263 -14.67 -46.22 -27.66
CA PRO A 263 -15.22 -46.59 -26.36
C PRO A 263 -14.22 -47.31 -25.44
N ALA A 264 -13.32 -48.12 -26.01
CA ALA A 264 -12.27 -48.82 -25.27
C ALA A 264 -11.23 -47.86 -24.68
N MET A 265 -10.76 -46.89 -25.47
CA MET A 265 -9.82 -45.86 -25.02
C MET A 265 -10.43 -44.97 -23.94
N ARG A 266 -11.72 -44.58 -24.08
CA ARG A 266 -12.42 -43.84 -23.02
C ARG A 266 -12.57 -44.64 -21.73
N LYS A 267 -12.78 -45.96 -21.82
CA LYS A 267 -12.83 -46.85 -20.66
C LYS A 267 -11.46 -46.95 -19.97
N PHE A 268 -10.39 -47.01 -20.75
CA PHE A 268 -9.01 -47.00 -20.25
C PHE A 268 -8.67 -45.69 -19.53
N LEU A 269 -8.95 -44.53 -20.12
CA LEU A 269 -8.73 -43.21 -19.49
C LEU A 269 -9.49 -43.06 -18.17
N ARG A 270 -10.76 -43.50 -18.11
CA ARG A 270 -11.54 -43.50 -16.87
C ARG A 270 -10.94 -44.36 -15.77
N ARG A 271 -10.23 -45.43 -16.11
CA ARG A 271 -9.53 -46.27 -15.13
C ARG A 271 -8.33 -45.52 -14.57
N ILE A 272 -7.48 -44.95 -15.42
CA ILE A 272 -6.30 -44.18 -15.00
C ILE A 272 -6.71 -43.02 -14.07
N VAL A 273 -7.71 -42.22 -14.46
CA VAL A 273 -8.15 -41.08 -13.65
C VAL A 273 -8.68 -41.53 -12.29
N ARG A 274 -9.37 -42.67 -12.20
CA ARG A 274 -9.83 -43.22 -10.91
C ARG A 274 -8.68 -43.72 -10.04
N GLU A 275 -7.65 -44.30 -10.64
CA GLU A 275 -6.44 -44.71 -9.93
C GLU A 275 -5.68 -43.48 -9.40
N GLN A 276 -5.58 -42.41 -10.19
CA GLN A 276 -5.01 -41.11 -9.78
C GLN A 276 -5.84 -40.44 -8.67
N ASP A 277 -7.16 -40.33 -8.81
CA ASP A 277 -8.04 -39.78 -7.76
C ASP A 277 -7.96 -40.62 -6.47
N GLY A 278 -7.83 -41.94 -6.60
CA GLY A 278 -7.66 -42.88 -5.50
C GLY A 278 -6.28 -42.85 -4.83
N SER A 279 -5.26 -42.23 -5.45
CA SER A 279 -3.88 -42.15 -4.93
C SER A 279 -3.75 -41.26 -3.69
N GLY A 280 -4.73 -40.38 -3.44
CA GLY A 280 -4.74 -39.51 -2.26
C GLY A 280 -3.81 -38.29 -2.34
N GLY A 281 -3.21 -37.97 -3.49
CA GLY A 281 -2.32 -36.80 -3.66
C GLY A 281 -2.93 -35.48 -3.17
N ASN A 282 -4.23 -35.25 -3.47
CA ASN A 282 -5.00 -34.11 -2.95
C ASN A 282 -5.05 -34.05 -1.40
N ARG A 283 -5.09 -35.19 -0.72
CA ARG A 283 -5.07 -35.26 0.75
C ARG A 283 -3.68 -34.95 1.28
N GLN A 284 -2.63 -35.44 0.62
CA GLN A 284 -1.25 -35.18 0.99
C GLN A 284 -0.90 -33.69 0.88
N GLN A 285 -1.29 -33.03 -0.22
CA GLN A 285 -1.14 -31.59 -0.37
C GLN A 285 -1.89 -30.80 0.72
N LYS A 286 -3.12 -31.20 1.06
CA LYS A 286 -3.88 -30.57 2.16
C LYS A 286 -3.20 -30.74 3.52
N ILE A 287 -2.60 -31.91 3.79
CA ILE A 287 -1.86 -32.16 5.04
C ILE A 287 -0.59 -31.31 5.09
N SER A 288 0.18 -31.25 4.00
CA SER A 288 1.37 -30.41 3.91
C SER A 288 1.05 -28.93 4.14
N LEU A 289 0.00 -28.41 3.49
CA LEU A 289 -0.48 -27.03 3.71
C LEU A 289 -0.91 -26.79 5.17
N ALA A 290 -1.54 -27.77 5.81
CA ALA A 290 -1.95 -27.67 7.21
C ALA A 290 -0.74 -27.68 8.17
N GLN A 291 0.27 -28.51 7.90
CA GLN A 291 1.52 -28.56 8.66
C GLN A 291 2.27 -27.23 8.57
N HIS A 292 2.48 -26.73 7.35
CA HIS A 292 3.13 -25.44 7.14
C HIS A 292 2.38 -24.27 7.82
N LYS A 293 1.05 -24.26 7.78
CA LYS A 293 0.25 -23.26 8.53
C LYS A 293 0.42 -23.38 10.04
N LYS A 294 0.52 -24.60 10.56
CA LYS A 294 0.75 -24.87 11.98
C LYS A 294 2.13 -24.37 12.42
N GLU A 295 3.17 -24.67 11.64
CA GLU A 295 4.54 -24.20 11.89
C GLU A 295 4.62 -22.67 11.89
N LYS A 296 3.97 -22.01 10.91
CA LYS A 296 3.87 -20.54 10.89
C LYS A 296 3.15 -19.98 12.12
N ALA A 297 2.06 -20.61 12.55
CA ALA A 297 1.34 -20.19 13.75
C ALA A 297 2.21 -20.34 15.01
N GLU A 298 2.93 -21.45 15.15
CA GLU A 298 3.85 -21.68 16.27
C GLU A 298 5.00 -20.67 16.28
N ALA A 299 5.60 -20.38 15.12
CA ALA A 299 6.62 -19.35 14.99
C ALA A 299 6.10 -17.96 15.38
N GLN A 300 4.87 -17.63 15.01
CA GLN A 300 4.25 -16.35 15.35
C GLN A 300 3.92 -16.25 16.86
N ILE A 301 3.46 -17.33 17.48
CA ILE A 301 3.25 -17.41 18.93
C ILE A 301 4.58 -17.18 19.65
N GLU A 302 5.66 -17.84 19.23
CA GLU A 302 6.99 -17.67 19.82
C GLU A 302 7.52 -16.23 19.66
N LYS A 303 7.37 -15.65 18.47
CA LYS A 303 7.73 -14.24 18.21
C LYS A 303 6.96 -13.30 19.13
N THR A 304 5.67 -13.56 19.33
CA THR A 304 4.80 -12.77 20.23
C THR A 304 5.23 -12.92 21.68
N ARG A 305 5.51 -14.16 22.13
CA ARG A 305 6.02 -14.43 23.49
C ARG A 305 7.33 -13.70 23.75
N ARG A 306 8.30 -13.79 22.84
CA ARG A 306 9.59 -13.07 22.96
C ARG A 306 9.41 -11.55 22.99
N ARG A 307 8.48 -11.00 22.19
CA ARG A 307 8.15 -9.57 22.23
C ARG A 307 7.54 -9.18 23.58
N ALA A 308 6.63 -9.99 24.13
CA ALA A 308 6.04 -9.77 25.44
C ALA A 308 7.07 -9.87 26.58
N GLU A 309 7.97 -10.84 26.54
CA GLU A 309 9.08 -10.97 27.49
C GLU A 309 10.04 -9.77 27.44
N LYS A 310 10.41 -9.31 26.24
CA LYS A 310 11.23 -8.10 26.07
C LYS A 310 10.51 -6.86 26.60
N LYS A 311 9.20 -6.71 26.33
CA LYS A 311 8.38 -5.60 26.83
C LYS A 311 8.28 -5.64 28.35
N LYS A 312 8.10 -6.83 28.95
CA LYS A 312 8.07 -7.03 30.40
C LYS A 312 9.42 -6.73 31.03
N ALA A 313 10.53 -7.25 30.48
CA ALA A 313 11.87 -6.96 30.97
C ALA A 313 12.22 -5.47 30.90
N ALA A 314 11.80 -4.77 29.84
CA ALA A 314 11.94 -3.32 29.72
C ALA A 314 11.10 -2.57 30.77
N SER A 315 9.84 -3.00 30.99
CA SER A 315 9.00 -2.46 32.07
C SER A 315 9.63 -2.67 33.44
N ASP A 316 10.05 -3.88 33.76
CA ASP A 316 10.68 -4.23 35.04
C ASP A 316 11.99 -3.46 35.26
N ALA A 317 12.74 -3.17 34.19
CA ALA A 317 13.95 -2.36 34.25
C ALA A 317 13.64 -0.90 34.65
N ILE A 318 12.57 -0.32 34.09
CA ILE A 318 12.10 1.03 34.48
C ILE A 318 11.67 1.03 35.95
N ASP A 319 10.96 -0.01 36.40
CA ASP A 319 10.43 -0.09 37.78
C ASP A 319 11.54 -0.24 38.83
N ARG A 320 12.71 -0.74 38.45
CA ARG A 320 13.89 -0.87 39.32
C ARG A 320 14.70 0.43 39.43
N VAL A 321 14.47 1.42 38.58
CA VAL A 321 15.20 2.69 38.60
C VAL A 321 14.94 3.41 39.93
N ILE A 322 16.02 3.80 40.61
CA ILE A 322 15.93 4.73 41.75
C ILE A 322 15.84 6.13 41.16
N ALA A 323 14.63 6.68 41.15
CA ALA A 323 14.37 7.98 40.57
C ALA A 323 15.02 9.09 41.40
N ILE A 324 15.70 10.01 40.72
CA ILE A 324 16.17 11.26 41.32
C ILE A 324 15.06 12.29 41.13
N LEU A 325 14.62 12.86 42.25
CA LEU A 325 13.44 13.73 42.32
C LEU A 325 13.78 15.16 42.78
N THR A 326 15.07 15.50 42.92
CA THR A 326 15.51 16.85 43.32
C THR A 326 16.37 17.49 42.24
N ILE A 327 16.11 18.78 41.97
CA ILE A 327 16.88 19.56 40.99
C ILE A 327 18.36 19.63 41.39
N THR A 328 18.63 19.71 42.70
CA THR A 328 19.98 19.75 43.26
C THR A 328 20.79 18.49 42.93
N GLU A 329 20.17 17.30 42.97
CA GLU A 329 20.85 16.05 42.61
C GLU A 329 21.04 15.91 41.09
N VAL A 330 20.08 16.39 40.29
CA VAL A 330 20.22 16.45 38.83
C VAL A 330 21.41 17.33 38.44
N GLU A 331 21.50 18.54 39.00
CA GLU A 331 22.59 19.48 38.73
C GLU A 331 23.93 18.97 39.26
N TYR A 332 23.95 18.33 40.43
CA TYR A 332 25.15 17.68 40.97
C TYR A 332 25.65 16.58 40.04
N SER A 333 24.80 15.63 39.65
CA SER A 333 25.19 14.52 38.77
C SER A 333 25.52 14.94 37.33
N ALA A 334 24.94 16.04 36.85
CA ALA A 334 25.20 16.56 35.51
C ALA A 334 26.59 17.21 35.38
N ASN A 335 27.03 17.90 36.44
CA ASN A 335 28.26 18.72 36.47
C ASN A 335 29.50 17.97 36.94
N LEU A 336 29.38 16.69 37.34
CA LEU A 336 30.52 15.88 37.72
C LEU A 336 31.42 15.53 36.51
N PRO A 337 32.74 15.45 36.70
CA PRO A 337 33.64 14.97 35.66
C PRO A 337 33.38 13.51 35.32
N LEU A 338 33.69 13.14 34.08
CA LEU A 338 33.46 11.78 33.56
C LEU A 338 34.10 10.72 34.49
N ARG A 339 33.30 9.73 34.91
CA ARG A 339 33.67 8.63 35.84
C ARG A 339 33.88 9.05 37.31
N ALA A 340 33.57 10.28 37.70
CA ALA A 340 33.54 10.63 39.11
C ALA A 340 32.41 9.89 39.85
N PRO A 341 32.55 9.61 41.16
CA PRO A 341 31.48 9.06 41.98
C PRO A 341 30.23 9.95 41.91
N GLY A 342 29.09 9.41 41.46
CA GLY A 342 27.84 10.15 41.27
C GLY A 342 27.59 10.67 39.85
N TYR A 343 28.53 10.50 38.92
CA TYR A 343 28.33 10.83 37.50
C TYR A 343 27.34 9.84 36.85
N LEU A 344 26.32 10.38 36.17
CA LEU A 344 25.35 9.57 35.42
C LEU A 344 25.71 9.52 33.93
N SER A 345 25.83 8.29 33.42
CA SER A 345 26.02 8.00 32.00
C SER A 345 24.74 8.21 31.21
N VAL A 346 24.85 8.39 29.89
CA VAL A 346 23.69 8.57 29.00
C VAL A 346 22.63 7.46 29.16
N PRO A 347 22.98 6.16 29.26
CA PRO A 347 22.00 5.11 29.53
C PRO A 347 21.26 5.26 30.85
N LEU A 348 21.92 5.76 31.90
CA LEU A 348 21.29 5.98 33.20
C LEU A 348 20.38 7.23 33.17
N ILE A 349 20.77 8.28 32.44
CA ILE A 349 19.91 9.45 32.22
C ILE A 349 18.66 9.04 31.40
N ASP A 350 18.82 8.21 30.37
CA ASP A 350 17.70 7.67 29.61
C ASP A 350 16.75 6.84 30.49
N ALA A 351 17.29 6.04 31.43
CA ALA A 351 16.48 5.28 32.38
C ALA A 351 15.70 6.17 33.36
N GLN A 352 16.29 7.30 33.80
CA GLN A 352 15.60 8.31 34.61
C GLN A 352 14.46 8.97 33.82
N LEU A 353 14.71 9.34 32.56
CA LEU A 353 13.70 9.91 31.67
C LEU A 353 12.57 8.92 31.38
N ASP A 354 12.87 7.63 31.17
CA ASP A 354 11.86 6.58 30.97
C ASP A 354 10.99 6.37 32.22
N TRP A 355 11.58 6.50 33.42
CA TRP A 355 10.84 6.47 34.68
C TRP A 355 9.90 7.67 34.80
N HIS A 356 10.40 8.89 34.55
CA HIS A 356 9.58 10.12 34.59
C HIS A 356 8.49 10.14 33.52
N ALA A 357 8.73 9.53 32.35
CA ALA A 357 7.69 9.37 31.32
C ALA A 357 6.54 8.45 31.78
N ARG A 358 6.82 7.46 32.64
CA ARG A 358 5.84 6.49 33.13
C ARG A 358 5.11 6.95 34.38
N TYR A 359 5.85 7.52 35.33
CA TYR A 359 5.39 7.84 36.68
C TYR A 359 5.25 9.34 36.96
N GLY A 360 5.74 10.20 36.07
CA GLY A 360 5.57 11.64 36.17
C GLY A 360 4.15 12.09 35.82
N PRO A 361 3.86 13.39 35.99
CA PRO A 361 2.56 13.95 35.66
C PRO A 361 2.27 13.77 34.17
N GLN A 362 1.17 13.10 33.86
CA GLN A 362 0.66 12.99 32.49
C GLN A 362 -0.08 14.29 32.20
N ASP A 363 0.44 15.10 31.27
CA ASP A 363 -0.29 16.26 30.76
C ASP A 363 -1.66 15.76 30.21
N LEU A 364 -2.74 16.49 30.51
CA LEU A 364 -4.10 16.22 30.00
C LEU A 364 -4.21 16.33 28.46
N ASP A 365 -3.12 16.71 27.78
CA ASP A 365 -3.00 16.81 26.33
C ASP A 365 -2.16 15.65 25.77
N PRO A 366 -2.77 14.66 25.09
CA PRO A 366 -2.08 13.48 24.55
C PRO A 366 -1.01 13.81 23.50
N LYS A 367 -0.96 15.04 22.97
CA LYS A 367 0.02 15.47 21.96
C LYS A 367 1.31 16.07 22.54
N LYS A 368 1.38 16.30 23.86
CA LYS A 368 2.56 16.83 24.54
C LYS A 368 3.08 15.83 25.57
N THR A 369 3.74 14.77 25.10
CA THR A 369 4.53 13.93 26.01
C THR A 369 5.70 14.75 26.57
N LEU A 370 5.69 15.02 27.87
CA LEU A 370 6.75 15.72 28.63
C LEU A 370 8.15 15.19 28.32
N VAL A 371 8.27 13.87 28.14
CA VAL A 371 9.53 13.20 27.79
C VAL A 371 9.43 12.66 26.35
N PRO A 372 10.25 13.17 25.41
CA PRO A 372 10.31 12.65 24.05
C PRO A 372 10.76 11.17 23.98
N LYS A 373 10.35 10.48 22.92
CA LYS A 373 10.87 9.13 22.58
C LYS A 373 12.40 9.15 22.50
N LYS A 374 13.05 8.04 22.84
CA LYS A 374 14.52 7.94 22.97
C LYS A 374 15.33 8.52 21.81
N GLY A 375 14.88 8.34 20.56
CA GLY A 375 15.53 8.88 19.36
C GLY A 375 15.48 10.41 19.23
N ALA A 376 14.49 11.07 19.84
CA ALA A 376 14.29 12.52 19.80
C ALA A 376 14.95 13.28 20.97
N ARG A 377 15.66 12.58 21.86
CA ARG A 377 16.26 13.18 23.07
C ARG A 377 17.58 13.94 22.82
N GLY A 378 18.14 13.86 21.61
CA GLY A 378 19.32 14.63 21.21
C GLY A 378 20.64 14.17 21.85
N ASN A 379 21.55 15.11 22.15
CA ASN A 379 22.84 14.85 22.78
C ASN A 379 22.72 14.76 24.33
N ARG A 380 23.83 14.59 25.07
CA ARG A 380 23.79 14.46 26.54
C ARG A 380 23.24 15.71 27.22
N GLU A 381 23.62 16.90 26.75
CA GLU A 381 23.17 18.19 27.31
C GLU A 381 21.65 18.35 27.19
N ASN A 382 21.10 18.02 26.01
CA ASN A 382 19.65 18.03 25.80
C ASN A 382 18.92 17.03 26.71
N ARG A 383 19.48 15.82 26.90
CA ARG A 383 18.92 14.83 27.84
C ARG A 383 18.89 15.34 29.29
N VAL A 384 19.97 16.00 29.73
CA VAL A 384 20.02 16.59 31.08
C VAL A 384 18.99 17.71 31.24
N LYS A 385 18.82 18.56 30.20
CA LYS A 385 17.81 19.61 30.20
C LYS A 385 16.39 19.03 30.29
N LEU A 386 16.07 18.03 29.47
CA LEU A 386 14.79 17.31 29.52
C LEU A 386 14.55 16.65 30.87
N TRP A 387 15.60 16.10 31.48
CA TRP A 387 15.51 15.44 32.78
C TRP A 387 15.26 16.43 33.91
N ARG A 388 15.92 17.59 33.89
CA ARG A 388 15.66 18.70 34.80
C ARG A 388 14.20 19.16 34.70
N GLU A 389 13.71 19.40 33.48
CA GLU A 389 12.33 19.84 33.25
C GLU A 389 11.31 18.79 33.75
N ALA A 390 11.60 17.50 33.55
CA ALA A 390 10.75 16.43 34.05
C ALA A 390 10.68 16.41 35.59
N VAL A 391 11.81 16.64 36.28
CA VAL A 391 11.87 16.72 37.74
C VAL A 391 11.18 17.98 38.27
N GLU A 392 11.35 19.13 37.60
CA GLU A 392 10.66 20.38 37.94
C GLU A 392 9.14 20.19 37.91
N ARG A 393 8.59 19.61 36.83
CA ARG A 393 7.14 19.33 36.75
C ARG A 393 6.67 18.28 37.73
N TYR A 394 7.48 17.26 38.01
CA TYR A 394 7.16 16.27 39.04
C TYR A 394 6.99 16.93 40.42
N LEU A 395 7.85 17.91 40.75
CA LEU A 395 7.78 18.67 41.98
C LEU A 395 6.58 19.65 42.00
N GLU A 396 6.31 20.33 40.89
CA GLU A 396 5.15 21.23 40.74
C GLU A 396 3.82 20.49 40.89
N ALA A 397 3.74 19.24 40.41
CA ALA A 397 2.57 18.39 40.53
C ALA A 397 2.32 17.88 41.97
N GLY A 398 3.23 18.14 42.92
CA GLY A 398 3.07 17.75 44.32
C GLY A 398 3.09 16.22 44.55
N LEU A 399 3.70 15.46 43.62
CA LEU A 399 3.75 14.00 43.72
C LEU A 399 4.66 13.55 44.88
N PRO A 400 4.36 12.41 45.53
CA PRO A 400 5.13 11.94 46.69
C PRO A 400 6.62 11.80 46.38
N ARG A 401 7.46 12.30 47.28
CA ARG A 401 8.92 12.17 47.20
C ARG A 401 9.43 10.77 47.54
N ASP A 402 8.57 9.94 48.13
CA ASP A 402 8.88 8.58 48.56
C ASP A 402 7.97 7.58 47.82
N PHE A 403 8.23 7.41 46.52
CA PHE A 403 7.36 6.63 45.63
C PHE A 403 7.39 5.10 45.91
N ARG A 404 8.21 4.65 46.87
CA ARG A 404 8.48 3.22 47.11
C ARG A 404 7.47 2.48 47.99
N ILE A 405 6.51 3.14 48.65
CA ILE A 405 5.77 2.50 49.74
C ILE A 405 4.29 2.16 49.48
N GLU A 406 3.56 2.80 48.56
CA GLU A 406 2.07 2.66 48.58
C GLU A 406 1.38 1.89 47.42
N ARG A 407 2.10 1.15 46.57
CA ARG A 407 1.46 0.20 45.64
C ARG A 407 2.11 -1.19 45.66
N ARG A 408 2.06 -1.84 46.82
CA ARG A 408 1.74 -3.26 46.87
C ARG A 408 0.32 -3.35 47.40
N VAL A 409 -0.55 -4.09 46.71
CA VAL A 409 -1.99 -4.27 46.97
C VAL A 409 -2.90 -3.25 46.28
N ASN A 410 -3.18 -3.49 44.99
CA ASN A 410 -4.57 -3.64 44.56
C ASN A 410 -4.62 -4.58 43.34
N PRO A 411 -5.15 -5.82 43.46
CA PRO A 411 -5.39 -6.70 42.33
C PRO A 411 -6.77 -6.39 41.75
N GLU A 412 -6.94 -5.21 41.18
CA GLU A 412 -8.06 -4.95 40.29
C GLU A 412 -7.52 -4.92 38.88
N THR A 413 -7.79 -6.02 38.18
CA THR A 413 -7.66 -6.22 36.75
C THR A 413 -8.23 -4.99 36.03
N PRO A 414 -7.42 -4.22 35.29
CA PRO A 414 -8.00 -3.35 34.28
C PRO A 414 -8.56 -4.27 33.21
N GLU A 415 -9.86 -4.13 32.95
CA GLU A 415 -10.51 -4.67 31.76
C GLU A 415 -9.62 -4.45 30.53
N MET A 416 -9.51 -5.49 29.70
CA MET A 416 -8.77 -5.39 28.45
C MET A 416 -9.34 -4.22 27.65
N PRO A 417 -8.51 -3.24 27.23
CA PRO A 417 -8.97 -2.29 26.24
C PRO A 417 -9.28 -3.08 24.96
N ASP A 418 -10.48 -2.82 24.43
CA ASP A 418 -10.94 -3.33 23.15
C ASP A 418 -9.85 -3.23 22.07
N GLU A 419 -9.84 -4.23 21.20
CA GLU A 419 -9.04 -4.30 19.99
C GLU A 419 -9.38 -3.13 19.05
N ASP A 420 -8.78 -1.96 19.27
CA ASP A 420 -8.75 -0.88 18.30
C ASP A 420 -7.33 -0.69 17.76
N GLN A 421 -7.11 -1.38 16.64
CA GLN A 421 -6.30 -1.00 15.48
C GLN A 421 -5.12 -0.03 15.74
N GLU A 422 -3.95 -0.59 16.01
CA GLU A 422 -2.68 0.10 15.69
C GLU A 422 -2.45 0.06 14.17
N PRO A 423 -1.86 1.12 13.58
CA PRO A 423 -1.78 1.31 12.15
C PRO A 423 -0.87 0.27 11.50
N GLU A 424 -1.33 -0.33 10.39
CA GLU A 424 -0.50 -1.17 9.54
C GLU A 424 0.75 -0.39 9.12
N GLU A 425 1.93 -0.83 9.59
CA GLU A 425 3.20 -0.38 9.03
C GLU A 425 3.21 -0.76 7.54
N PRO A 426 3.58 0.15 6.62
CA PRO A 426 3.63 -0.17 5.21
C PRO A 426 4.69 -1.25 4.99
N ILE A 427 4.24 -2.41 4.49
CA ILE A 427 5.11 -3.50 4.01
C ILE A 427 6.05 -2.89 2.96
N THR A 428 7.35 -2.95 3.21
CA THR A 428 8.34 -2.44 2.27
C THR A 428 8.76 -3.55 1.31
N VAL A 429 9.22 -3.20 0.11
CA VAL A 429 9.70 -4.17 -0.90
C VAL A 429 10.85 -5.06 -0.36
N GLN A 430 11.55 -4.60 0.68
CA GLN A 430 12.59 -5.37 1.36
C GLN A 430 12.05 -6.54 2.20
N ASP A 431 10.78 -6.50 2.62
CA ASP A 431 10.13 -7.61 3.33
C ASP A 431 9.66 -8.75 2.41
N LEU A 432 9.73 -8.54 1.08
CA LEU A 432 9.41 -9.54 0.05
C LEU A 432 10.65 -10.22 -0.55
N GLY A 433 11.85 -9.70 -0.24
CA GLY A 433 13.12 -10.15 -0.84
C GLY A 433 13.75 -11.39 -0.19
N ASP A 434 13.32 -11.79 1.01
CA ASP A 434 13.88 -12.96 1.71
C ASP A 434 13.08 -14.26 1.43
N THR A 435 12.26 -14.28 0.37
CA THR A 435 11.43 -15.43 -0.02
C THR A 435 11.89 -16.17 -1.27
N GLU A 436 13.13 -15.96 -1.70
CA GLU A 436 13.73 -16.74 -2.79
C GLU A 436 14.96 -17.52 -2.32
N SER A 437 14.94 -18.83 -2.62
CA SER A 437 15.90 -19.90 -2.29
C SER A 437 15.75 -20.51 -0.89
N GLU A 438 15.58 -21.82 -0.71
CA GLU A 438 15.86 -22.98 -1.55
C GLU A 438 14.68 -23.98 -1.49
N ASP A 439 14.55 -24.83 -2.52
CA ASP A 439 13.56 -25.91 -2.66
C ASP A 439 12.26 -25.53 -3.41
N SER A 440 12.42 -25.04 -4.63
CA SER A 440 11.38 -25.11 -5.65
C SER A 440 11.20 -26.58 -6.03
N GLY A 441 10.15 -27.24 -5.51
CA GLY A 441 9.71 -28.56 -5.91
C GLY A 441 9.19 -28.61 -7.35
N TYR A 442 10.10 -28.43 -8.31
CA TYR A 442 9.92 -28.89 -9.68
C TYR A 442 10.42 -30.33 -9.74
N ASP A 443 9.53 -31.23 -10.15
CA ASP A 443 9.86 -32.62 -10.47
C ASP A 443 11.08 -32.64 -11.41
N SER A 444 12.06 -33.47 -11.08
CA SER A 444 13.27 -33.65 -11.89
C SER A 444 12.92 -34.04 -13.32
N GLU A 445 13.69 -33.49 -14.27
CA GLU A 445 13.59 -33.66 -15.73
C GLU A 445 13.46 -35.13 -16.21
N GLU A 446 13.90 -36.08 -15.37
CA GLU A 446 13.90 -37.52 -15.64
C GLU A 446 12.51 -38.19 -15.57
N GLU A 447 11.52 -37.59 -14.87
CA GLU A 447 10.16 -38.16 -14.76
C GLU A 447 9.22 -37.76 -15.92
N TYR A 448 9.58 -36.75 -16.72
CA TYR A 448 8.74 -36.28 -17.84
C TYR A 448 8.91 -37.13 -19.13
N TYR A 449 9.98 -37.93 -19.24
CA TYR A 449 10.33 -38.68 -20.45
C TYR A 449 10.39 -40.21 -20.27
N ALA A 450 9.86 -40.76 -19.17
CA ALA A 450 9.68 -42.21 -18.98
C ALA A 450 8.19 -42.59 -19.05
#